data_AF-A0A2V8SZE7-F1
#
_entry.id   AF-A0A2V8SZE7-F1
#
_cell.length_a   1.000
_cell.length_b   1.000
_cell.length_c   1.000
_cell.angle_alpha   90.00
_cell.angle_beta   90.00
_cell.angle_gamma   90.00
#
_symmetry.space_group_name_H-M   'P 1'
#
loop_
_entity.id
_entity.type
_entity.pdbx_description
1 polymer ?
#
loop_
_entity_poly.entity_id
_entity_poly.type
_entity_poly.pdbx_seq_one_letter_code
_entity_poly.pdbx_strand_id
1 'polypeptide(L)'
;MLFPSQSLTEGITKDFSAGSNILLRLRLSHPILSILTSAYLLFLTGWLRSASDGNPDVARWSNYLSILVLLQIAFGAATLLTLAPIVMQIGHLLLADLIWISLVMLSANFLSNPASHGDAIPPHV
;
A
#
# COMPACT_ATOMS: atom_id res chain seq x y z
N MET A 1 14.85 5.75 19.69
CA MET A 1 14.94 4.39 19.10
C MET A 1 15.73 3.50 20.04
N LEU A 2 15.27 2.27 20.29
CA LEU A 2 15.93 1.34 21.22
C LEU A 2 17.30 0.84 20.74
N PHE A 3 17.63 0.98 19.45
CA PHE A 3 18.92 0.64 18.87
C PHE A 3 19.33 1.70 17.83
N PRO A 4 20.06 2.76 18.22
CA PRO A 4 20.52 3.77 17.28
C PRO A 4 21.63 3.20 16.38
N SER A 5 21.61 3.60 15.10
CA SER A 5 22.68 3.37 14.13
C SER A 5 23.20 4.71 13.66
N GLN A 6 24.52 4.87 13.60
CA GLN A 6 25.16 6.11 13.14
C GLN A 6 25.26 6.15 11.61
N SER A 7 25.02 5.03 10.93
CA SER A 7 25.02 4.96 9.46
C SER A 7 24.06 3.89 8.92
N LEU A 8 23.71 4.01 7.64
CA LEU A 8 22.84 3.07 6.92
C LEU A 8 23.46 1.66 6.86
N THR A 9 24.76 1.59 6.61
CA THR A 9 25.54 0.35 6.57
C THR A 9 25.56 -0.35 7.93
N GLU A 10 25.75 0.39 9.03
CA GLU A 10 25.69 -0.14 10.39
C GLU A 10 24.29 -0.65 10.74
N GLY A 11 23.23 0.04 10.29
CA GLY A 11 21.85 -0.41 10.42
C GLY A 11 21.62 -1.76 9.75
N ILE A 12 22.06 -1.90 8.49
CA ILE A 12 21.97 -3.16 7.72
C ILE A 12 22.80 -4.27 8.40
N THR A 13 24.03 -3.98 8.86
CA THR A 13 24.85 -5.01 9.54
C THR A 13 24.22 -5.49 10.85
N LYS A 14 23.57 -4.59 11.61
CA LYS A 14 22.81 -4.97 12.81
C LYS A 14 21.62 -5.86 12.44
N ASP A 15 20.88 -5.51 11.38
CA ASP A 15 19.70 -6.27 10.92
C ASP A 15 20.05 -7.68 10.42
N PHE A 16 21.27 -7.89 9.91
CA PHE A 16 21.75 -9.19 9.42
C PHE A 16 22.61 -9.99 10.43
N SER A 17 22.89 -9.46 11.62
CA SER A 17 23.75 -10.15 12.60
C SER A 17 23.12 -11.44 13.14
N ALA A 18 23.92 -12.49 13.38
CA ALA A 18 23.44 -13.80 13.82
C ALA A 18 22.77 -13.81 15.22
N GLY A 19 23.06 -12.81 16.05
CA GLY A 19 22.41 -12.55 17.34
C GLY A 19 21.26 -11.53 17.30
N SER A 20 20.77 -11.18 16.11
CA SER A 20 19.67 -10.21 15.94
C SER A 20 18.37 -10.70 16.58
N ASN A 21 17.83 -9.88 17.49
CA ASN A 21 16.52 -10.09 18.08
C ASN A 21 15.43 -10.20 16.98
N ILE A 22 14.35 -10.95 17.26
CA ILE A 22 13.25 -11.22 16.30
C ILE A 22 12.72 -9.94 15.62
N LEU A 23 12.75 -8.81 16.34
CA LEU A 23 12.30 -7.50 15.88
C LEU A 23 13.16 -6.90 14.76
N LEU A 24 14.46 -7.21 14.70
CA LEU A 24 15.33 -6.76 13.60
C LEU A 24 15.08 -7.57 12.32
N ARG A 25 14.79 -8.87 12.44
CA ARG A 25 14.46 -9.71 11.28
C ARG A 25 13.12 -9.30 10.63
N LEU A 26 12.14 -8.91 11.44
CA LEU A 26 10.88 -8.30 10.98
C LEU A 26 11.07 -6.99 10.22
N ARG A 27 12.12 -6.23 10.54
CA ARG A 27 12.44 -4.99 9.83
C ARG A 27 12.93 -5.25 8.41
N LEU A 28 13.57 -6.40 8.18
CA LEU A 28 14.06 -6.79 6.86
C LEU A 28 12.96 -7.31 5.93
N SER A 29 11.92 -7.93 6.50
CA SER A 29 10.78 -8.40 5.70
C SER A 29 9.90 -7.25 5.19
N HIS A 30 9.86 -6.13 5.92
CA HIS A 30 9.03 -4.98 5.58
C HIS A 30 9.35 -4.34 4.21
N PRO A 31 10.61 -4.06 3.82
CA PRO A 31 10.94 -3.56 2.48
C PRO A 31 10.49 -4.49 1.35
N ILE A 32 10.71 -5.80 1.51
CA ILE A 32 10.34 -6.80 0.50
C ILE A 32 8.83 -6.85 0.33
N LEU A 33 8.10 -7.00 1.44
CA LEU A 33 6.63 -7.00 1.44
C LEU A 33 6.08 -5.69 0.90
N SER A 34 6.67 -4.55 1.26
CA SER A 34 6.23 -3.23 0.78
C SER A 34 6.35 -3.10 -0.74
N ILE A 35 7.44 -3.58 -1.34
CA ILE A 35 7.61 -3.55 -2.81
C ILE A 35 6.57 -4.48 -3.47
N LEU A 36 6.41 -5.71 -2.97
CA LEU A 36 5.46 -6.67 -3.52
C LEU A 36 4.02 -6.17 -3.42
N THR A 37 3.61 -5.68 -2.24
CA THR A 37 2.29 -5.10 -2.03
C THR A 37 2.07 -3.87 -2.90
N SER A 38 3.07 -2.99 -3.05
CA SER A 38 2.95 -1.81 -3.92
C SER A 38 2.76 -2.19 -5.39
N ALA A 39 3.56 -3.13 -5.91
CA ALA A 39 3.42 -3.64 -7.26
C ALA A 39 2.04 -4.29 -7.48
N TYR A 40 1.59 -5.08 -6.50
CA TYR A 40 0.26 -5.68 -6.52
C TYR A 40 -0.86 -4.63 -6.55
N LEU A 41 -0.79 -3.59 -5.71
CA LEU A 41 -1.81 -2.53 -5.68
C LEU A 41 -1.85 -1.72 -6.98
N LEU A 42 -0.69 -1.40 -7.56
CA LEU A 42 -0.63 -0.71 -8.86
C LEU A 42 -1.27 -1.57 -9.96
N PHE A 43 -0.94 -2.87 -10.00
CA PHE A 43 -1.59 -3.80 -10.91
C PHE A 43 -3.11 -3.87 -10.68
N LEU A 44 -3.53 -4.00 -9.42
CA LEU A 44 -4.93 -4.09 -9.01
C LEU A 44 -5.74 -2.87 -9.45
N THR A 45 -5.21 -1.66 -9.27
CA THR A 45 -5.89 -0.41 -9.67
C THR A 45 -6.11 -0.34 -11.18
N GLY A 46 -5.14 -0.78 -11.98
CA GLY A 46 -5.24 -0.85 -13.44
C GLY A 46 -6.25 -1.91 -13.90
N TRP A 47 -6.20 -3.10 -13.30
CA TRP A 47 -7.13 -4.18 -13.58
C TRP A 47 -8.58 -3.79 -13.24
N LEU A 48 -8.83 -3.29 -12.02
CA LEU A 48 -10.17 -2.87 -11.57
C LEU A 48 -10.72 -1.74 -12.44
N ARG A 49 -9.88 -0.78 -12.83
CA ARG A 49 -10.29 0.30 -13.74
C ARG A 49 -10.75 -0.25 -15.08
N SER A 50 -10.02 -1.21 -15.65
CA SER A 50 -10.40 -1.85 -16.91
C SER A 50 -11.67 -2.70 -16.79
N ALA A 51 -11.91 -3.31 -15.63
CA ALA A 51 -13.06 -4.18 -15.37
C ALA A 51 -14.33 -3.43 -14.94
N SER A 52 -14.25 -2.11 -14.72
CA SER A 52 -15.33 -1.31 -14.13
C SER A 52 -16.28 -0.65 -15.12
N ASP A 53 -16.21 -1.01 -16.41
CA ASP A 53 -17.06 -0.49 -17.49
C ASP A 53 -17.17 1.05 -17.53
N GLY A 54 -16.10 1.74 -17.14
CA GLY A 54 -16.05 3.20 -17.14
C GLY A 54 -16.66 3.87 -15.91
N ASN A 55 -16.89 3.16 -14.81
CA ASN A 55 -17.32 3.75 -13.55
C ASN A 55 -16.35 4.86 -13.09
N PRO A 56 -16.81 6.13 -13.00
CA PRO A 56 -15.93 7.27 -12.70
C PRO A 56 -15.37 7.23 -11.27
N ASP A 57 -16.09 6.66 -10.31
CA ASP A 57 -15.64 6.56 -8.92
C ASP A 57 -14.53 5.51 -8.78
N VAL A 58 -14.65 4.37 -9.47
CA VAL A 58 -13.57 3.37 -9.53
C VAL A 58 -12.31 3.99 -10.15
N ALA A 59 -12.44 4.72 -11.26
CA ALA A 59 -11.31 5.38 -11.90
C ALA A 59 -10.64 6.43 -10.99
N ARG A 60 -11.44 7.20 -10.24
CA ARG A 60 -10.97 8.20 -9.29
C ARG A 60 -10.20 7.57 -8.13
N TRP A 61 -10.76 6.56 -7.47
CA TRP A 61 -10.11 5.88 -6.35
C TRP A 61 -8.89 5.07 -6.78
N SER A 62 -8.90 4.48 -7.99
CA SER A 62 -7.72 3.85 -8.59
C SER A 62 -6.57 4.86 -8.75
N ASN A 63 -6.86 6.08 -9.23
CA ASN A 63 -5.87 7.14 -9.36
C ASN A 63 -5.31 7.59 -8.01
N TYR A 64 -6.16 7.83 -7.01
CA TYR A 64 -5.70 8.22 -5.67
C TYR A 64 -4.83 7.14 -5.04
N LEU A 65 -5.27 5.88 -5.09
CA LEU A 65 -4.50 4.75 -4.57
C LEU A 65 -3.13 4.63 -5.27
N SER A 66 -3.09 4.80 -6.59
CA SER A 66 -1.84 4.75 -7.36
C SER A 66 -0.85 5.84 -6.94
N ILE A 67 -1.32 7.10 -6.84
CA ILE A 67 -0.49 8.23 -6.43
C ILE A 67 0.02 8.03 -5.00
N LEU A 68 -0.85 7.61 -4.08
CA LEU A 68 -0.47 7.38 -2.69
C LEU A 68 0.58 6.26 -2.55
N VAL A 69 0.45 5.17 -3.31
CA VAL A 69 1.45 4.09 -3.34
C VAL A 69 2.82 4.60 -3.81
N LEU A 70 2.87 5.40 -4.88
CA LEU A 70 4.12 5.99 -5.36
C LEU A 70 4.75 6.94 -4.32
N LEU A 71 3.93 7.78 -3.68
CA LEU A 71 4.38 8.65 -2.59
C LEU A 71 4.89 7.83 -1.40
N GLN A 72 4.24 6.73 -1.05
CA GLN A 72 4.65 5.86 0.06
C GLN A 72 6.00 5.19 -0.18
N ILE A 73 6.27 4.73 -1.42
CA ILE A 73 7.58 4.21 -1.79
C ILE A 73 8.65 5.30 -1.64
N ALA A 74 8.38 6.50 -2.16
CA ALA A 74 9.31 7.62 -2.06
C ALA A 74 9.57 8.02 -0.59
N PHE A 75 8.52 8.09 0.24
CA PHE A 75 8.62 8.37 1.67
C PHE A 75 9.37 7.27 2.43
N GLY A 76 9.13 6.00 2.10
CA GLY A 76 9.84 4.87 2.70
C GLY A 76 11.34 4.93 2.39
N ALA A 77 11.69 5.18 1.12
CA ALA A 77 13.08 5.36 0.71
C ALA A 77 13.74 6.56 1.42
N ALA A 78 13.06 7.71 1.48
CA ALA A 78 13.55 8.89 2.18
C ALA A 78 13.71 8.64 3.70
N THR A 79 12.83 7.84 4.31
CA THR A 79 12.94 7.44 5.72
C THR A 79 14.22 6.65 5.97
N LEU A 80 14.61 5.75 5.06
CA LEU A 80 15.90 5.04 5.14
C LEU A 80 17.06 6.03 5.04
N LEU A 81 17.07 6.89 4.01
CA LEU A 81 18.17 7.84 3.76
C LEU A 81 18.38 8.86 4.90
N THR A 82 17.32 9.22 5.60
CA THR A 82 17.37 10.22 6.69
C THR A 82 17.62 9.61 8.07
N LEU A 83 17.91 8.30 8.16
CA LEU A 83 18.09 7.55 9.41
C LEU A 83 16.82 7.54 10.28
N ALA A 84 15.66 7.46 9.63
CA ALA A 84 14.34 7.30 10.22
C ALA A 84 13.95 8.35 11.30
N PRO A 85 14.03 9.66 11.03
CA PRO A 85 13.56 10.67 11.96
C PRO A 85 12.06 10.49 12.25
N ILE A 86 11.61 10.83 13.45
CA ILE A 86 10.24 10.56 13.93
C ILE A 86 9.18 11.13 12.98
N VAL A 87 9.41 12.32 12.43
CA VAL A 87 8.50 12.98 11.48
C VAL A 87 8.30 12.14 10.21
N MET A 88 9.36 11.53 9.69
CA MET A 88 9.27 10.65 8.52
C MET A 88 8.51 9.37 8.83
N GLN A 89 8.68 8.81 10.04
CA GLN A 89 7.93 7.62 10.48
C GLN A 89 6.43 7.91 10.59
N ILE A 90 6.05 9.03 11.22
CA ILE A 90 4.64 9.44 11.34
C ILE A 90 4.04 9.73 9.98
N GLY A 91 4.76 10.45 9.10
CA GLY A 91 4.33 10.73 7.74
C GLY A 91 4.12 9.47 6.90
N HIS A 92 5.04 8.50 7.02
CA HIS A 92 4.91 7.20 6.36
C HIS A 92 3.71 6.38 6.87
N LEU A 93 3.43 6.43 8.17
CA LEU A 93 2.23 5.80 8.74
C LEU A 93 0.94 6.44 8.23
N LEU A 94 0.88 7.79 8.23
CA LEU A 94 -0.27 8.52 7.71
C LEU A 94 -0.56 8.15 6.25
N LEU A 95 0.47 8.09 5.41
CA LEU A 95 0.31 7.68 4.01
C LEU A 95 -0.15 6.22 3.88
N ALA A 96 0.32 5.31 4.75
CA ALA A 96 -0.18 3.94 4.78
C ALA A 96 -1.68 3.87 5.11
N ASP A 97 -2.15 4.68 6.06
CA ASP A 97 -3.56 4.77 6.41
C ASP A 97 -4.41 5.31 5.24
N LEU A 98 -3.90 6.32 4.52
CA LEU A 98 -4.57 6.85 3.33
C LEU A 98 -4.64 5.84 2.18
N ILE A 99 -3.59 5.03 1.99
CA ILE A 99 -3.59 3.90 1.05
C ILE A 99 -4.68 2.91 1.42
N TRP A 100 -4.76 2.53 2.70
CA TRP A 100 -5.77 1.59 3.20
C TRP A 100 -7.19 2.11 2.96
N ILE A 101 -7.47 3.36 3.32
CA ILE A 101 -8.77 4.00 3.10
C ILE A 101 -9.10 4.03 1.59
N SER A 102 -8.15 4.40 0.75
CA SER A 102 -8.35 4.47 -0.71
C SER A 102 -8.64 3.09 -1.31
N LEU A 103 -7.98 2.04 -0.81
CA LEU A 103 -8.25 0.66 -1.19
C LEU A 103 -9.66 0.23 -0.79
N VAL A 104 -10.07 0.49 0.46
CA VAL A 104 -11.42 0.18 0.94
C VAL A 104 -12.48 0.88 0.08
N MET A 105 -12.29 2.17 -0.20
CA MET A 105 -13.20 2.94 -1.05
C MET A 105 -13.23 2.41 -2.49
N LEU A 106 -12.07 2.08 -3.06
CA LEU A 106 -11.99 1.45 -4.39
C LEU A 106 -12.77 0.13 -4.44
N SER A 107 -12.55 -0.75 -3.46
CA SER A 107 -13.24 -2.03 -3.36
C SER A 107 -14.75 -1.85 -3.17
N ALA A 108 -15.18 -0.92 -2.32
CA ALA A 108 -16.59 -0.64 -2.11
C ALA A 108 -17.29 -0.17 -3.39
N ASN A 109 -16.70 0.79 -4.12
CA ASN A 109 -17.26 1.32 -5.36
C ASN A 109 -17.27 0.29 -6.50
N PHE A 110 -16.28 -0.60 -6.55
CA PHE A 110 -16.24 -1.67 -7.54
C PHE A 110 -17.30 -2.75 -7.25
N LEU A 111 -17.43 -3.17 -5.98
CA LEU A 111 -18.35 -4.23 -5.56
C LEU A 111 -19.81 -3.76 -5.49
N SER A 112 -20.07 -2.45 -5.36
CA SER A 112 -21.42 -1.89 -5.35
C SER A 112 -22.08 -1.84 -6.73
N ASN A 113 -21.40 -2.27 -7.81
CA ASN A 113 -22.00 -2.28 -9.14
C ASN A 113 -23.12 -3.34 -9.22
N PRO A 114 -24.39 -2.98 -9.51
CA PRO A 114 -25.54 -3.89 -9.47
C PRO A 114 -25.57 -5.01 -10.51
N ALA A 115 -24.53 -5.18 -11.34
CA ALA A 115 -24.49 -6.08 -12.49
C ALA A 115 -24.66 -7.60 -12.16
N SER A 116 -24.83 -7.95 -10.88
CA SER A 116 -25.01 -9.33 -10.40
C SER A 116 -26.37 -9.61 -9.74
N HIS A 117 -27.33 -8.67 -9.72
CA HIS A 117 -28.71 -8.99 -9.33
C HIS A 117 -29.53 -9.35 -10.57
N GLY A 118 -29.31 -10.58 -11.05
CA GLY A 118 -30.14 -11.21 -12.06
C GLY A 118 -31.51 -11.59 -11.51
N ASP A 119 -32.37 -10.60 -11.24
CA ASP A 119 -33.82 -10.81 -11.18
C ASP A 119 -34.45 -10.23 -12.45
N ALA A 120 -34.16 -10.89 -13.57
CA ALA A 120 -34.98 -10.76 -14.76
C ALA A 120 -36.29 -11.50 -14.49
N ILE A 121 -37.28 -10.81 -13.92
CA ILE A 121 -38.67 -11.30 -13.93
C ILE A 121 -39.10 -11.35 -15.41
N PRO A 122 -39.34 -12.54 -16.00
CA PRO A 122 -39.81 -12.61 -17.37
C PRO A 122 -41.21 -11.98 -17.45
N PRO A 123 -41.55 -11.27 -18.54
CA PRO A 123 -42.90 -10.76 -18.72
C PRO A 123 -43.86 -11.96 -18.81
N HIS A 124 -44.77 -12.05 -17.84
CA HIS A 124 -45.93 -12.93 -17.93
C HIS A 124 -46.81 -12.43 -19.08
N VAL A 125 -46.85 -13.20 -20.17
CA VAL A 125 -47.86 -13.13 -21.23
C VAL A 125 -48.69 -14.40 -21.15
#